data_AF-D2EGC8-F1
#
_entry.id   AF-D2EGC8-F1
#
_cell.length_a   1.000
_cell.length_b   1.000
_cell.length_c   1.000
_cell.angle_alpha   90.00
_cell.angle_beta   90.00
_cell.angle_gamma   90.00
#
_symmetry.space_group_name_H-M   'P 1'
#
loop_
_entity.id
_entity.type
_entity.pdbx_description
1 polymer ?
#
loop_
_entity_poly.entity_id
_entity_poly.type
_entity_poly.pdbx_seq_one_letter_code
_entity_poly.pdbx_strand_id
1 'polypeptide(L)'
;MHWQIKGNIRTQGQKQVHLAPNTSSVIQSKSICLNGGRTTYRGLVKVKKGATDVRSSTRCDALIFDDFSRTDTYPYMEIDEEESTISHEASVGKIGDEQLFYLESRGLSELEAINMIVLGFIAEFVEELPIEFAVEFNRLIKINMEGAVG
;
A
#
# COMPACT_ATOMS: atom_id res chain seq x y z
N MET A 1 4.61 -1.61 -3.07
CA MET A 1 4.62 -1.75 -1.59
C MET A 1 5.81 -0.99 -1.01
N HIS A 2 5.64 -0.30 0.11
CA HIS A 2 6.71 0.48 0.74
C HIS A 2 6.79 0.24 2.24
N TRP A 3 8.00 0.02 2.73
CA TRP A 3 8.34 -0.24 4.13
C TRP A 3 9.22 0.88 4.65
N GLN A 4 8.89 1.53 5.77
CA GLN A 4 9.70 2.61 6.35
C GLN A 4 9.89 2.44 7.85
N ILE A 5 11.13 2.70 8.29
CA ILE A 5 11.59 2.73 9.68
C ILE A 5 12.12 4.12 10.05
N LYS A 6 12.38 4.36 11.34
CA LYS A 6 12.86 5.63 11.90
C LYS A 6 13.89 6.33 11.02
N GLY A 7 13.66 7.62 10.76
CA GLY A 7 14.58 8.48 9.99
C GLY A 7 14.41 8.41 8.47
N ASN A 8 13.59 7.49 7.96
CA ASN A 8 13.31 7.39 6.52
C ASN A 8 11.93 7.94 6.18
N ILE A 9 11.91 8.87 5.21
CA ILE A 9 10.69 9.42 4.61
C ILE A 9 10.70 9.02 3.14
N ARG A 10 9.67 8.32 2.70
CA ARG A 10 9.55 7.90 1.29
C ARG A 10 8.27 8.42 0.67
N THR A 11 8.43 9.20 -0.40
CA THR A 11 7.33 9.62 -1.24
C THR A 11 7.26 8.72 -2.46
N GLN A 12 6.06 8.25 -2.77
CA GLN A 12 5.77 7.40 -3.91
C GLN A 12 4.49 7.87 -4.58
N GLY A 13 4.32 7.51 -5.84
CA GLY A 13 3.18 7.98 -6.59
C GLY A 13 3.01 7.28 -7.90
N GLN A 14 1.83 7.47 -8.47
CA GLN A 14 1.47 6.96 -9.78
C GLN A 14 0.76 8.08 -10.52
N LYS A 15 1.00 8.16 -11.83
CA LYS A 15 0.30 9.08 -12.71
C LYS A 15 -0.31 8.30 -13.84
N GLN A 16 -1.63 8.28 -13.89
CA GLN A 16 -2.40 7.71 -14.99
C GLN A 16 -3.03 8.81 -15.82
N VAL A 17 -2.80 8.76 -17.13
CA VAL A 17 -3.34 9.72 -18.08
C VAL A 17 -4.08 8.98 -19.17
N HIS A 18 -5.40 9.13 -19.20
CA HIS A 18 -6.29 8.60 -20.21
C HIS A 18 -6.45 9.63 -21.33
N LEU A 19 -6.01 9.25 -22.53
CA LEU A 19 -6.03 10.10 -23.73
C LEU A 19 -6.99 9.58 -24.81
N ALA A 20 -7.45 8.34 -24.70
CA ALA A 20 -8.28 7.68 -25.69
C ALA A 20 -9.52 7.05 -25.02
N PRO A 21 -10.63 6.90 -25.78
CA PRO A 21 -11.81 6.19 -25.29
C PRO A 21 -11.54 4.74 -24.88
N ASN A 22 -12.40 4.19 -24.03
CA ASN A 22 -12.41 2.78 -23.61
C ASN A 22 -11.10 2.33 -22.94
N THR A 23 -10.42 3.22 -22.23
CA THR A 23 -9.19 2.88 -21.49
C THR A 23 -9.48 2.61 -20.03
N SER A 24 -8.79 1.63 -19.45
CA SER A 24 -8.97 1.26 -18.04
C SER A 24 -7.67 1.29 -17.26
N SER A 25 -7.77 1.50 -15.94
CA SER A 25 -6.63 1.44 -15.04
C SER A 25 -7.00 1.02 -13.63
N VAL A 26 -6.10 0.28 -12.99
CA VAL A 26 -6.17 -0.06 -11.58
C VAL A 26 -4.87 0.36 -10.94
N ILE A 27 -4.96 1.19 -9.89
CA ILE A 27 -3.83 1.68 -9.13
C ILE A 27 -3.98 1.16 -7.71
N GLN A 28 -3.06 0.31 -7.28
CA GLN A 28 -3.03 -0.19 -5.91
C GLN A 28 -1.73 0.24 -5.23
N SER A 29 -1.86 0.90 -4.09
CA SER A 29 -0.73 1.34 -3.28
C SER A 29 -0.87 0.84 -1.86
N LYS A 30 0.00 -0.08 -1.45
CA LYS A 30 0.14 -0.52 -0.05
C LYS A 30 1.39 0.07 0.60
N SER A 31 1.22 0.60 1.81
CA SER A 31 2.29 1.19 2.63
C SER A 31 2.32 0.59 4.02
N ILE A 32 3.51 0.42 4.57
CA ILE A 32 3.73 -0.10 5.92
C ILE A 32 4.73 0.80 6.64
N CYS A 33 4.33 1.31 7.80
CA CYS A 33 5.14 2.16 8.66
C CYS A 33 5.32 1.52 10.04
N LEU A 34 6.58 1.44 10.47
CA LEU A 34 7.00 0.93 11.77
C LEU A 34 8.12 1.82 12.32
N ASN A 35 8.28 1.86 13.64
CA ASN A 35 9.34 2.57 14.35
C ASN A 35 9.47 4.04 13.91
N GLY A 36 8.36 4.76 13.75
CA GLY A 36 8.37 6.17 13.36
C GLY A 36 8.69 6.45 11.89
N GLY A 37 8.58 5.43 11.04
CA GLY A 37 8.69 5.58 9.58
C GLY A 37 7.59 6.47 9.01
N ARG A 38 7.90 7.16 7.90
CA ARG A 38 6.90 7.97 7.19
C ARG A 38 6.80 7.64 5.73
N THR A 39 5.58 7.39 5.26
CA THR A 39 5.28 7.22 3.83
C THR A 39 4.37 8.31 3.32
N THR A 40 4.57 8.71 2.07
CA THR A 40 3.67 9.61 1.37
C THR A 40 3.29 9.02 0.03
N TYR A 41 1.99 8.91 -0.26
CA TYR A 41 1.46 8.59 -1.57
C TYR A 41 1.01 9.87 -2.30
N ARG A 42 1.36 9.99 -3.59
CA ARG A 42 0.91 11.07 -4.49
C ARG A 42 0.39 10.47 -5.79
N GLY A 43 -0.93 10.47 -5.96
CA GLY A 43 -1.57 9.92 -7.15
C GLY A 43 -2.06 11.03 -8.08
N LEU A 44 -1.99 10.84 -9.40
CA LEU A 44 -2.73 11.65 -10.37
C LEU A 44 -3.49 10.75 -11.33
N VAL A 45 -4.81 10.87 -11.35
CA VAL A 45 -5.66 10.32 -12.42
C VAL A 45 -6.13 11.47 -13.28
N LYS A 46 -5.74 11.46 -14.55
CA LYS A 46 -6.13 12.47 -15.53
C LYS A 46 -6.91 11.83 -16.66
N VAL A 47 -8.07 12.38 -16.98
CA VAL A 47 -8.90 11.98 -18.12
C VAL A 47 -9.06 13.20 -19.02
N LYS A 48 -8.61 13.08 -20.26
CA LYS A 48 -8.75 14.16 -21.25
C LYS A 48 -10.13 14.13 -21.88
N LYS A 49 -10.64 15.32 -22.24
CA LYS A 49 -11.82 15.47 -23.08
C LYS A 49 -11.68 14.66 -24.36
N GLY A 50 -12.71 13.90 -24.70
CA GLY A 50 -12.73 12.94 -25.81
C GLY A 50 -12.31 11.52 -25.44
N ALA A 51 -11.88 11.26 -24.21
CA ALA A 51 -11.59 9.91 -23.70
C ALA A 51 -12.83 9.33 -23.01
N THR A 52 -13.85 8.97 -23.79
CA THR A 52 -15.13 8.43 -23.29
C THR A 52 -15.00 6.96 -22.84
N ASP A 53 -15.93 6.49 -22.00
CA ASP A 53 -15.93 5.15 -21.36
C ASP A 53 -14.61 4.78 -20.66
N VAL A 54 -14.00 5.76 -19.97
CA VAL A 54 -12.81 5.51 -19.14
C VAL A 54 -13.21 4.89 -17.80
N ARG A 55 -12.47 3.88 -17.35
CA ARG A 55 -12.65 3.27 -16.02
C ARG A 55 -11.35 3.28 -15.22
N SER A 56 -11.30 4.01 -14.12
CA SER A 56 -10.13 4.05 -13.24
C SER A 56 -10.50 3.73 -11.81
N SER A 57 -9.75 2.83 -11.17
CA SER A 57 -9.86 2.54 -9.74
C SER A 57 -8.52 2.79 -9.07
N THR A 58 -8.53 3.57 -7.99
CA THR A 58 -7.36 3.81 -7.14
C THR A 58 -7.64 3.35 -5.73
N ARG A 59 -6.84 2.42 -5.20
CA ARG A 59 -6.87 1.97 -3.80
C ARG A 59 -5.54 2.24 -3.11
N CYS A 60 -5.61 2.92 -1.97
CA CYS A 60 -4.46 3.23 -1.13
C CYS A 60 -4.68 2.64 0.26
N ASP A 61 -3.97 1.56 0.60
CA ASP A 61 -4.02 0.99 1.95
C ASP A 61 -2.72 1.27 2.70
N ALA A 62 -2.83 1.59 3.97
CA ALA A 62 -1.70 1.78 4.84
C ALA A 62 -1.83 0.98 6.12
N LEU A 63 -0.70 0.43 6.58
CA LEU A 63 -0.59 -0.29 7.84
C LEU A 63 0.42 0.42 8.75
N ILE A 64 -0.01 0.77 9.96
CA ILE A 64 0.80 1.47 10.95
C ILE A 64 0.89 0.63 12.22
N PHE A 65 2.10 0.44 12.74
CA PHE A 65 2.39 -0.41 13.90
C PHE A 65 2.68 0.35 15.20
N ASP A 66 2.77 1.67 15.17
CA ASP A 66 3.09 2.49 16.33
C ASP A 66 2.38 3.86 16.28
N ASP A 67 2.45 4.61 17.39
CA ASP A 67 1.75 5.90 17.52
C ASP A 67 2.44 7.09 16.85
N PHE A 68 3.70 6.94 16.44
CA PHE A 68 4.55 8.03 15.96
C PHE A 68 4.89 7.94 14.47
N SER A 69 4.62 6.79 13.85
CA SER A 69 4.62 6.51 12.42
C SER A 69 3.47 7.23 11.73
N ARG A 70 3.67 7.57 10.46
CA ARG A 70 2.67 8.36 9.72
C ARG A 70 2.65 7.99 8.24
N THR A 71 1.45 8.00 7.69
CA THR A 71 1.23 7.92 6.25
C THR A 71 0.41 9.13 5.79
N ASP A 72 0.79 9.71 4.65
CA ASP A 72 0.08 10.83 4.03
C ASP A 72 -0.33 10.44 2.61
N THR A 73 -1.59 10.66 2.23
CA THR A 73 -2.12 10.33 0.90
C THR A 73 -2.65 11.58 0.22
N TYR A 74 -2.06 11.95 -0.92
CA TYR A 74 -2.43 13.11 -1.72
C TYR A 74 -2.93 12.68 -3.11
N PRO A 75 -4.24 12.43 -3.26
CA PRO A 75 -4.82 12.11 -4.56
C PRO A 75 -5.13 13.39 -5.36
N TYR A 76 -4.80 13.36 -6.64
CA TYR A 76 -5.18 14.37 -7.62
C TYR A 76 -6.03 13.73 -8.71
N MET A 77 -7.16 14.33 -9.04
CA MET A 77 -8.06 13.88 -10.10
C MET A 77 -8.38 15.06 -11.01
N GLU A 78 -8.01 14.94 -12.28
CA GLU A 78 -8.26 15.93 -13.34
C GLU A 78 -9.12 15.28 -14.42
N ILE A 79 -10.44 15.40 -14.30
CA ILE A 79 -11.40 14.69 -15.15
C ILE A 79 -12.09 15.70 -16.07
N ASP A 80 -11.62 15.76 -17.33
CA ASP A 80 -12.13 16.67 -18.36
C ASP A 80 -13.23 15.99 -19.24
N GLU A 81 -13.73 14.80 -18.86
CA GLU A 81 -14.70 14.00 -19.62
C GLU A 81 -15.84 13.47 -18.73
N GLU A 82 -17.09 13.65 -19.17
CA GLU A 82 -18.29 13.31 -18.40
C GLU A 82 -18.60 11.81 -18.48
N GLU A 83 -18.33 11.18 -19.63
CA GLU A 83 -18.50 9.74 -19.83
C GLU A 83 -17.31 8.94 -19.25
N SER A 84 -17.01 9.13 -17.96
CA SER A 84 -15.95 8.41 -17.27
C SER A 84 -16.38 7.93 -15.87
N THR A 85 -15.87 6.77 -15.45
CA THR A 85 -16.11 6.19 -14.12
C THR A 85 -14.79 6.09 -13.36
N ILE A 86 -14.66 6.89 -12.30
CA ILE A 86 -13.44 7.00 -11.51
C ILE A 86 -13.76 6.72 -10.04
N SER A 87 -13.03 5.82 -9.41
CA SER A 87 -13.12 5.56 -7.97
C SER A 87 -11.78 5.77 -7.27
N HIS A 88 -11.84 6.32 -6.05
CA HIS A 88 -10.71 6.44 -5.15
C HIS A 88 -11.10 5.95 -3.75
N GLU A 89 -10.33 4.99 -3.24
CA GLU A 89 -10.46 4.42 -1.91
C GLU A 89 -9.12 4.59 -1.17
N ALA A 90 -9.19 5.06 0.08
CA ALA A 90 -8.02 5.16 0.95
C ALA A 90 -8.36 4.65 2.36
N SER A 91 -7.58 3.69 2.84
CA SER A 91 -7.75 3.07 4.16
C SER A 91 -6.44 3.12 4.95
N VAL A 92 -6.55 3.34 6.27
CA VAL A 92 -5.41 3.28 7.19
C VAL A 92 -5.79 2.34 8.33
N GLY A 93 -5.10 1.21 8.43
CA GLY A 93 -5.20 0.29 9.55
C GLY A 93 -4.07 0.55 10.54
N LYS A 94 -4.42 0.77 11.81
CA LYS A 94 -3.45 0.67 12.92
C LYS A 94 -3.56 -0.73 13.50
N ILE A 95 -2.44 -1.44 13.59
CA ILE A 95 -2.38 -2.71 14.32
C ILE A 95 -2.39 -2.38 15.81
N GLY A 96 -3.40 -2.90 16.51
CA GLY A 96 -3.54 -2.72 17.95
C GLY A 96 -2.71 -3.74 18.72
N ASP A 97 -2.28 -3.35 19.91
CA ASP A 97 -1.55 -4.22 20.84
C ASP A 97 -2.31 -5.51 21.14
N GLU A 98 -3.65 -5.50 21.07
CA GLU A 98 -4.48 -6.70 21.26
C GLU A 98 -4.26 -7.75 20.17
N GLN A 99 -4.06 -7.35 18.91
CA GLN A 99 -3.82 -8.29 17.81
C GLN A 99 -2.44 -8.94 17.94
N LEU A 100 -1.43 -8.14 18.31
CA LEU A 100 -0.08 -8.62 18.60
C LEU A 100 -0.09 -9.54 19.81
N PHE A 101 -0.68 -9.10 20.92
CA PHE A 101 -0.84 -9.88 22.15
C PHE A 101 -1.55 -11.21 21.90
N TYR A 102 -2.59 -11.21 21.06
CA TYR A 102 -3.29 -12.45 20.70
C TYR A 102 -2.35 -13.43 19.99
N LEU A 103 -1.58 -12.98 19.01
CA LEU A 103 -0.62 -13.82 18.29
C LEU A 103 0.52 -14.30 19.19
N GLU A 104 1.04 -13.43 20.06
CA GLU A 104 2.06 -13.76 21.04
C GLU A 104 1.58 -14.79 22.07
N SER A 105 0.32 -14.67 22.52
CA SER A 105 -0.30 -15.64 23.42
C SER A 105 -0.41 -17.05 22.81
N ARG A 106 -0.35 -17.15 21.47
CA ARG A 106 -0.29 -18.43 20.74
C ARG A 106 1.13 -18.97 20.57
N GLY A 107 2.13 -18.33 21.17
CA GLY A 107 3.52 -18.76 21.18
C GLY A 107 4.38 -18.19 20.06
N LEU A 108 3.89 -17.20 19.31
CA LEU A 108 4.69 -16.46 18.34
C LEU A 108 5.54 -15.41 19.07
N SER A 109 6.77 -15.19 18.62
CA SER A 109 7.50 -13.98 19.02
C SER A 109 6.86 -12.73 18.40
N GLU A 110 7.10 -11.56 19.00
CA GLU A 110 6.62 -10.26 18.48
C GLU A 110 6.96 -10.10 16.98
N LEU A 111 8.20 -10.41 16.61
CA LEU A 111 8.66 -10.35 15.23
C LEU A 111 7.89 -11.31 14.30
N GLU A 112 7.60 -12.53 14.75
CA GLU A 112 6.80 -13.49 13.98
C GLU A 112 5.34 -13.07 13.85
N ALA A 113 4.77 -12.48 14.90
CA ALA A 113 3.42 -11.92 14.89
C ALA A 113 3.28 -10.76 13.90
N ILE A 114 4.19 -9.79 13.95
CA ILE A 114 4.23 -8.67 12.99
C ILE A 114 4.41 -9.21 11.57
N ASN A 115 5.31 -10.18 11.36
CA ASN A 115 5.54 -10.78 10.03
C ASN A 115 4.28 -11.45 9.47
N MET A 116 3.56 -12.21 10.29
CA MET A 116 2.30 -12.84 9.87
C MET A 116 1.26 -11.80 9.44
N ILE A 117 1.12 -10.71 10.20
CA ILE A 117 0.20 -9.62 9.87
C ILE A 117 0.60 -8.94 8.56
N VAL A 118 1.89 -8.62 8.40
CA VAL A 118 2.43 -7.97 7.19
C VAL A 118 2.22 -8.85 5.95
N LEU A 119 2.51 -10.15 6.05
CA LEU A 119 2.29 -11.10 4.96
C LEU A 119 0.81 -11.18 4.57
N GLY A 120 -0.10 -11.21 5.54
CA GLY A 120 -1.53 -11.17 5.28
C GLY A 120 -1.96 -9.87 4.58
N PHE A 121 -1.41 -8.73 5.00
CA PHE A 121 -1.71 -7.42 4.38
C PHE A 121 -1.27 -7.33 2.91
N ILE A 122 -0.19 -8.01 2.54
CA ILE A 122 0.37 -7.95 1.18
C ILE A 122 0.04 -9.17 0.32
N ALA A 123 -0.71 -10.14 0.83
CA ALA A 123 -1.04 -11.39 0.13
C ALA A 123 -1.61 -11.13 -1.27
N GLU A 124 -2.52 -10.16 -1.41
CA GLU A 124 -3.11 -9.74 -2.70
C GLU A 124 -2.05 -9.37 -3.75
N PHE A 125 -0.94 -8.73 -3.35
CA PHE A 125 0.17 -8.42 -4.26
C PHE A 125 1.02 -9.66 -4.57
N VAL A 126 1.22 -10.52 -3.59
CA VAL A 126 2.07 -11.71 -3.75
C VAL A 126 1.41 -12.72 -4.68
N GLU A 127 0.09 -12.83 -4.65
CA GLU A 127 -0.69 -13.70 -5.54
C GLU A 127 -0.64 -13.29 -7.02
N GLU A 128 -0.41 -12.01 -7.32
CA GLU A 128 -0.23 -11.52 -8.70
C GLU A 128 1.18 -11.79 -9.26
N LEU A 129 2.16 -12.14 -8.41
CA LEU A 129 3.53 -12.39 -8.83
C LEU A 129 3.71 -13.84 -9.29
N PRO A 130 4.59 -14.09 -10.30
CA PRO A 130 5.03 -15.45 -10.59
C PRO A 130 5.65 -16.11 -9.36
N ILE A 131 5.46 -17.42 -9.22
CA ILE A 131 5.83 -18.19 -8.02
C ILE A 131 7.28 -17.96 -7.60
N GLU A 132 8.20 -17.88 -8.57
CA GLU A 132 9.62 -17.68 -8.32
C GLU A 132 9.89 -16.32 -7.64
N PHE A 133 9.16 -15.27 -8.04
CA PHE A 133 9.28 -13.95 -7.44
C PHE A 133 8.54 -13.85 -6.11
N ALA A 134 7.40 -14.53 -5.96
CA ALA A 134 6.64 -14.56 -4.72
C ALA A 134 7.48 -15.13 -3.56
N VAL A 135 8.21 -16.23 -3.80
CA VAL A 135 9.10 -16.83 -2.80
C VAL A 135 10.21 -15.87 -2.38
N GLU A 136 10.87 -15.23 -3.35
CA GLU A 136 11.94 -14.28 -3.05
C GLU A 136 11.43 -13.03 -2.35
N PHE A 137 10.26 -12.53 -2.74
CA PHE A 137 9.63 -11.39 -2.11
C PHE A 137 9.33 -11.64 -0.63
N ASN A 138 8.75 -12.81 -0.29
CA ASN A 138 8.51 -13.19 1.10
C ASN A 138 9.80 -13.24 1.93
N ARG A 139 10.91 -13.71 1.32
CA ARG A 139 12.22 -13.73 1.96
C ARG A 139 12.76 -12.33 2.21
N LEU A 140 12.64 -11.44 1.22
CA LEU A 140 13.06 -10.03 1.35
C LEU A 140 12.27 -9.29 2.43
N ILE A 141 10.96 -9.53 2.52
CA ILE A 141 10.15 -8.93 3.59
C ILE A 141 10.65 -9.38 4.96
N LYS A 142 10.87 -10.69 5.16
CA LYS A 142 11.37 -11.21 6.44
C LYS A 142 12.70 -10.56 6.86
N ILE A 143 13.65 -10.42 5.93
CA ILE A 143 14.95 -9.77 6.20
C ILE A 143 14.77 -8.30 6.59
N ASN A 144 13.91 -7.55 5.90
CA ASN A 144 13.65 -6.15 6.23
C ASN A 144 12.98 -5.98 7.61
N MET A 145 12.19 -6.97 8.05
CA MET A 145 11.53 -6.96 9.36
C MET A 145 12.50 -7.27 10.50
N GLU A 146 13.38 -8.25 10.33
CA GLU A 146 14.45 -8.57 11.29
C GLU A 146 15.35 -7.36 11.57
N GLY A 147 15.61 -6.50 10.56
CA GLY A 147 16.38 -5.27 10.73
C GLY A 147 15.60 -4.06 11.26
N ALA A 148 14.28 -4.16 11.39
CA ALA A 148 13.39 -3.05 11.78
C ALA A 148 12.91 -3.13 13.24
N VAL A 149 12.88 -4.34 13.80
CA VAL A 149 12.55 -4.63 15.20
C VAL A 149 13.87 -4.76 15.98
N GLY A 150 14.40 -3.62 16.44
CA GLY A 150 15.68 -3.51 17.15
C GLY A 150 15.99 -2.08 17.56
#